data_AF-A0A7V9SWB0-F1
#
_entry.id   AF-A0A7V9SWB0-F1
#
_cell.length_a   1.000
_cell.length_b   1.000
_cell.length_c   1.000
_cell.angle_alpha   90.00
_cell.angle_beta   90.00
_cell.angle_gamma   90.00
#
_symmetry.space_group_name_H-M   'P 1'
#
loop_
_entity.id
_entity.type
_entity.pdbx_description
1 polymer ?
#
loop_
_entity_poly.entity_id
_entity_poly.type
_entity_poly.pdbx_seq_one_letter_code
_entity_poly.pdbx_strand_id
1 'polypeptide(L)'
;MKIRITLLLALVLSLLVTSQAVAGPGKHIAKRAAKAACRAELESMGRQAFRAEYGRHAMRSCIRAHRAEAIEAVKNAAQECRTEREADAEGFAEEYGTNWNKRNAFGKCVAQKVHEALAPVDEEAPADGEDPAPPASPAP
;
A
#
# COMPACT_ATOMS: atom_id res chain seq x y z
N MET A 1 -33.15 -34.05 10.63
CA MET A 1 -34.13 -33.04 11.09
C MET A 1 -33.61 -31.67 10.72
N LYS A 2 -34.34 -30.95 9.86
CA LYS A 2 -33.98 -29.64 9.31
C LYS A 2 -34.77 -28.57 10.09
N ILE A 3 -34.09 -27.79 10.93
CA ILE A 3 -34.72 -26.67 11.64
C ILE A 3 -34.51 -25.42 10.80
N ARG A 4 -35.60 -24.97 10.17
CA ARG A 4 -35.72 -23.68 9.49
C ARG A 4 -36.08 -22.64 10.54
N ILE A 5 -35.16 -21.75 10.87
CA ILE A 5 -35.46 -20.51 11.61
C ILE A 5 -34.91 -19.34 10.78
N THR A 6 -35.72 -18.96 9.81
CA THR A 6 -35.72 -17.62 9.21
C THR A 6 -36.52 -16.70 10.14
N LEU A 7 -35.84 -15.78 10.82
CA LEU A 7 -36.35 -14.54 11.44
C LEU A 7 -35.10 -13.70 11.77
N LEU A 8 -34.51 -12.98 10.80
CA LEU A 8 -34.78 -11.57 10.53
C LEU A 8 -34.81 -10.71 11.81
N LEU A 9 -33.64 -10.29 12.26
CA LEU A 9 -33.46 -8.95 12.82
C LEU A 9 -32.26 -8.31 12.11
N ALA A 10 -32.54 -7.83 10.90
CA ALA A 10 -31.64 -7.01 10.12
C ALA A 10 -31.59 -5.62 10.76
N LEU A 11 -30.57 -5.36 11.59
CA LEU A 11 -30.07 -4.01 11.77
C LEU A 11 -28.93 -3.81 10.77
N VAL A 12 -29.30 -3.81 9.48
CA VAL A 12 -28.43 -3.27 8.45
C VAL A 12 -28.56 -1.76 8.58
N LEU A 13 -27.68 -1.15 9.37
CA LEU A 13 -27.44 0.28 9.29
C LEU A 13 -26.80 0.52 7.92
N SER A 14 -27.65 0.68 6.91
CA SER A 14 -27.29 1.10 5.57
C SER A 14 -26.74 2.52 5.66
N LEU A 15 -25.45 2.66 5.99
CA LEU A 15 -24.70 3.81 5.51
C LEU A 15 -24.71 3.68 3.99
N LEU A 16 -25.51 4.53 3.35
CA LEU A 16 -25.35 4.89 1.97
C LEU A 16 -23.94 5.48 1.83
N VAL A 17 -22.94 4.62 1.64
CA VAL A 17 -21.63 5.03 1.13
C VAL A 17 -21.91 5.42 -0.33
N THR A 18 -22.29 6.67 -0.52
CA THR A 18 -22.30 7.29 -1.84
C THR A 18 -20.89 7.11 -2.37
N SER A 19 -20.77 6.28 -3.42
CA SER A 19 -19.50 6.05 -4.10
C SER A 19 -19.13 7.34 -4.81
N GLN A 20 -18.46 8.24 -4.09
CA GLN A 20 -17.83 9.40 -4.67
C GLN A 20 -16.70 8.87 -5.56
N ALA A 21 -16.95 8.82 -6.86
CA ALA A 21 -15.98 8.46 -7.86
C ALA A 21 -14.85 9.52 -7.85
N VAL A 22 -13.80 9.26 -7.08
CA VAL A 22 -12.59 10.09 -7.05
C VAL A 22 -11.83 9.89 -8.35
N ALA A 23 -12.22 10.64 -9.38
CA ALA A 23 -11.45 10.79 -10.60
C ALA A 23 -10.23 11.68 -10.34
N GLY A 24 -9.30 11.24 -9.47
CA GLY A 24 -8.12 12.00 -9.07
C GLY A 24 -6.79 11.40 -9.55
N PRO A 25 -5.67 12.14 -9.36
CA PRO A 25 -4.30 11.70 -9.63
C PRO A 25 -3.89 10.42 -8.85
N GLY A 26 -4.63 10.08 -7.78
CA GLY A 26 -4.45 8.86 -6.98
C GLY A 26 -4.56 7.56 -7.77
N LYS A 27 -5.21 7.54 -8.94
CA LYS A 27 -5.27 6.35 -9.81
C LYS A 27 -3.87 5.86 -10.24
N HIS A 28 -2.94 6.77 -10.47
CA HIS A 28 -1.58 6.41 -10.86
C HIS A 28 -0.77 5.87 -9.67
N ILE A 29 -0.97 6.43 -8.48
CA ILE A 29 -0.34 5.95 -7.24
C ILE A 29 -0.86 4.55 -6.91
N ALA A 30 -2.19 4.35 -6.89
CA ALA A 30 -2.81 3.05 -6.64
C ALA A 30 -2.33 1.98 -7.65
N LYS A 31 -2.25 2.31 -8.94
CA LYS A 31 -1.73 1.38 -9.95
C LYS A 31 -0.26 1.02 -9.74
N ARG A 32 0.58 1.98 -9.31
CA ARG A 32 2.00 1.74 -9.02
C ARG A 32 2.16 0.88 -7.78
N ALA A 33 1.38 1.15 -6.73
CA ALA A 33 1.34 0.38 -5.50
C ALA A 33 0.90 -1.07 -5.76
N ALA A 34 -0.24 -1.27 -6.44
CA ALA A 34 -0.70 -2.60 -6.84
C ALA A 34 0.34 -3.36 -7.69
N LYS A 35 1.06 -2.66 -8.58
CA LYS A 35 2.16 -3.28 -9.35
C LYS A 35 3.35 -3.66 -8.47
N ALA A 36 3.66 -2.91 -7.43
CA ALA A 36 4.73 -3.23 -6.49
C ALA A 36 4.37 -4.48 -5.66
N ALA A 37 3.16 -4.53 -5.10
CA ALA A 37 2.62 -5.71 -4.42
C ALA A 37 2.68 -6.96 -5.33
N CYS A 38 2.18 -6.85 -6.56
CA CYS A 38 2.24 -7.94 -7.53
C CYS A 38 3.67 -8.38 -7.90
N ARG A 39 4.68 -7.52 -7.74
CA ARG A 39 6.08 -7.89 -7.95
C ARG A 39 6.63 -8.64 -6.74
N ALA A 40 6.34 -8.18 -5.54
CA ALA A 40 6.70 -8.87 -4.30
C ALA A 40 6.08 -10.28 -4.26
N GLU A 41 4.82 -10.42 -4.67
CA GLU A 41 4.17 -11.72 -4.82
C GLU A 41 4.83 -12.58 -5.88
N LEU A 42 5.11 -12.03 -7.06
CA LEU A 42 5.81 -12.77 -8.12
C LEU A 42 7.18 -13.27 -7.66
N GLU A 43 7.88 -12.49 -6.85
CA GLU A 43 9.17 -12.84 -6.28
C GLU A 43 9.02 -13.92 -5.20
N SER A 44 8.02 -13.81 -4.32
CA SER A 44 7.81 -14.75 -3.20
C SER A 44 7.32 -16.13 -3.65
N MET A 45 6.38 -16.21 -4.60
CA MET A 45 5.85 -17.50 -5.08
C MET A 45 6.53 -18.02 -6.36
N GLY A 46 7.28 -17.15 -7.04
CA GLY A 46 7.95 -17.47 -8.30
C GLY A 46 7.03 -17.50 -9.52
N ARG A 47 7.64 -17.45 -10.71
CA ARG A 47 6.94 -17.26 -11.99
C ARG A 47 5.91 -18.34 -12.32
N GLN A 48 6.16 -19.61 -11.99
CA GLN A 48 5.24 -20.70 -12.32
C GLN A 48 3.97 -20.62 -11.49
N ALA A 49 4.09 -20.51 -10.16
CA ALA A 49 2.95 -20.35 -9.26
C ALA A 49 2.17 -19.07 -9.58
N PHE A 50 2.86 -17.95 -9.82
CA PHE A 50 2.22 -16.69 -10.18
C PHE A 50 1.40 -16.77 -11.49
N ARG A 51 1.85 -17.56 -12.48
CA ARG A 51 1.08 -17.80 -13.71
C ARG A 51 -0.07 -18.79 -13.51
N ALA A 52 0.08 -19.75 -12.61
CA ALA A 52 -0.99 -20.68 -12.25
C ALA A 52 -2.14 -19.93 -11.55
N GLU A 53 -1.82 -19.00 -10.64
CA GLU A 53 -2.79 -18.18 -9.92
C GLU A 53 -3.48 -17.16 -10.84
N TYR A 54 -2.70 -16.35 -11.56
CA TYR A 54 -3.23 -15.18 -12.26
C TYR A 54 -3.45 -15.37 -13.78
N GLY A 55 -3.04 -16.52 -14.33
CA GLY A 55 -3.27 -16.92 -15.72
C GLY A 55 -2.37 -16.26 -16.78
N ARG A 56 -2.82 -16.31 -18.05
CA ARG A 56 -2.04 -15.87 -19.23
C ARG A 56 -1.56 -14.41 -19.16
N HIS A 57 -2.37 -13.54 -18.56
CA HIS A 57 -2.06 -12.12 -18.35
C HIS A 57 -1.75 -11.83 -16.89
N ALA A 58 -0.97 -12.70 -16.24
CA ALA A 58 -0.76 -12.75 -14.80
C ALA A 58 -0.62 -11.37 -14.12
N MET A 59 0.35 -10.55 -14.55
CA MET A 59 0.58 -9.24 -13.94
C MET A 59 -0.60 -8.26 -14.10
N ARG A 60 -1.33 -8.33 -15.21
CA ARG A 60 -2.54 -7.51 -15.42
C ARG A 60 -3.68 -7.97 -14.52
N SER A 61 -3.85 -9.28 -14.38
CA SER A 61 -4.86 -9.89 -13.50
C SER A 61 -4.57 -9.57 -12.04
N CYS A 62 -3.31 -9.72 -11.59
CA CYS A 62 -2.87 -9.36 -10.24
C CYS A 62 -3.13 -7.87 -9.95
N ILE A 63 -2.69 -6.95 -10.82
CA ILE A 63 -2.94 -5.51 -10.61
C ILE A 63 -4.45 -5.20 -10.52
N ARG A 64 -5.30 -5.98 -11.22
CA ARG A 64 -6.76 -5.84 -11.11
C ARG A 64 -7.27 -6.34 -9.76
N ALA A 65 -6.72 -7.44 -9.25
CA ALA A 65 -7.06 -8.00 -7.94
C ALA A 65 -6.75 -7.01 -6.80
N HIS A 66 -5.54 -6.42 -6.78
CA HIS A 66 -5.13 -5.45 -5.74
C HIS A 66 -5.64 -4.02 -5.96
N ARG A 67 -6.44 -3.77 -7.00
CA ARG A 67 -6.85 -2.40 -7.34
C ARG A 67 -7.69 -1.76 -6.25
N ALA A 68 -8.63 -2.51 -5.66
CA ALA A 68 -9.53 -1.98 -4.65
C ALA A 68 -8.77 -1.61 -3.38
N GLU A 69 -7.95 -2.53 -2.88
CA GLU A 69 -7.05 -2.32 -1.74
C GLU A 69 -6.13 -1.11 -1.94
N ALA A 70 -5.45 -1.03 -3.09
CA ALA A 70 -4.56 0.10 -3.38
C ALA A 70 -5.30 1.45 -3.51
N ILE A 71 -6.60 1.45 -3.88
CA ILE A 71 -7.42 2.66 -3.90
C ILE A 71 -7.79 3.09 -2.48
N GLU A 72 -8.16 2.16 -1.61
CA GLU A 72 -8.47 2.47 -0.21
C GLU A 72 -7.23 2.98 0.52
N ALA A 73 -6.07 2.34 0.33
CA ALA A 73 -4.80 2.83 0.87
C ALA A 73 -4.50 4.28 0.42
N VAL A 74 -4.72 4.61 -0.85
CA VAL A 74 -4.55 5.97 -1.35
C VAL A 74 -5.52 6.96 -0.71
N LYS A 75 -6.76 6.55 -0.42
CA LYS A 75 -7.75 7.45 0.22
C LYS A 75 -7.35 7.79 1.65
N ASN A 76 -6.96 6.77 2.43
CA ASN A 76 -6.52 6.92 3.82
C ASN A 76 -5.25 7.78 3.90
N ALA A 77 -4.24 7.42 3.11
CA ALA A 77 -3.01 8.21 2.97
C ALA A 77 -3.31 9.67 2.58
N ALA A 78 -4.23 9.91 1.64
CA ALA A 78 -4.58 11.27 1.26
C ALA A 78 -5.29 12.05 2.37
N GLN A 79 -5.99 11.40 3.30
CA GLN A 79 -6.61 12.04 4.46
C GLN A 79 -5.57 12.41 5.51
N GLU A 80 -4.64 11.52 5.81
CA GLU A 80 -3.50 11.80 6.68
C GLU A 80 -2.65 12.95 6.14
N CYS A 81 -2.26 12.90 4.86
CA CYS A 81 -1.50 13.96 4.22
C CYS A 81 -2.25 15.30 4.13
N ARG A 82 -3.59 15.31 4.16
CA ARG A 82 -4.37 16.56 4.28
C ARG A 82 -4.22 17.14 5.68
N THR A 83 -4.36 16.29 6.69
CA THR A 83 -4.23 16.67 8.10
C THR A 83 -2.84 17.22 8.40
N GLU A 84 -1.78 16.53 7.96
CA GLU A 84 -0.39 16.98 8.15
C GLU A 84 -0.14 18.34 7.50
N ARG A 85 -0.60 18.53 6.25
CA ARG A 85 -0.44 19.80 5.53
C ARG A 85 -1.26 20.95 6.15
N GLU A 86 -2.43 20.65 6.71
CA GLU A 86 -3.26 21.64 7.40
C GLU A 86 -2.66 22.06 8.74
N ALA A 87 -1.92 21.18 9.40
CA ALA A 87 -1.21 21.48 10.65
C ALA A 87 0.00 22.38 10.41
N ASP A 88 0.82 22.10 9.38
CA ASP A 88 1.96 22.93 9.00
C ASP A 88 2.24 22.85 7.50
N ALA A 89 1.81 23.86 6.75
CA ALA A 89 1.95 23.87 5.31
C ALA A 89 3.39 24.08 4.83
N GLU A 90 4.20 24.81 5.60
CA GLU A 90 5.60 25.11 5.25
C GLU A 90 6.46 23.89 5.54
N GLY A 91 6.39 23.35 6.77
CA GLY A 91 7.08 22.11 7.14
C GLY A 91 6.66 20.93 6.27
N PHE A 92 5.38 20.82 5.89
CA PHE A 92 4.93 19.79 4.95
C PHE A 92 5.58 19.89 3.57
N ALA A 93 5.77 21.12 3.06
CA ALA A 93 6.43 21.34 1.78
C ALA A 93 7.93 21.04 1.86
N GLU A 94 8.57 21.32 2.99
CA GLU A 94 9.97 20.99 3.24
C GLU A 94 10.19 19.48 3.35
N GLU A 95 9.36 18.80 4.14
CA GLU A 95 9.44 17.35 4.40
C GLU A 95 9.24 16.52 3.12
N TYR A 96 8.13 16.75 2.42
CA TYR A 96 7.76 15.88 1.29
C TYR A 96 8.12 16.44 -0.08
N GLY A 97 8.37 17.75 -0.19
CA GLY A 97 8.64 18.41 -1.47
C GLY A 97 10.09 18.19 -1.91
N THR A 98 10.28 17.67 -3.12
CA THR A 98 11.64 17.39 -3.65
C THR A 98 11.97 18.16 -4.92
N ASN A 99 11.00 18.81 -5.56
CA ASN A 99 11.25 19.64 -6.74
C ASN A 99 11.52 21.10 -6.35
N TRP A 100 11.99 21.90 -7.32
CA TRP A 100 12.41 23.30 -7.09
C TRP A 100 11.31 24.20 -6.49
N ASN A 101 10.03 23.86 -6.68
CA ASN A 101 8.89 24.62 -6.14
C ASN A 101 8.10 23.86 -5.07
N LYS A 102 8.59 22.72 -4.60
CA LYS A 102 7.97 21.83 -3.59
C LYS A 102 6.52 21.39 -3.88
N ARG A 103 5.98 21.66 -5.09
CA ARG A 103 4.57 21.36 -5.45
C ARG A 103 4.27 19.86 -5.56
N ASN A 104 5.29 19.01 -5.53
CA ASN A 104 5.12 17.56 -5.52
C ASN A 104 4.93 16.96 -4.10
N ALA A 105 5.00 17.76 -3.04
CA ALA A 105 4.94 17.33 -1.64
C ALA A 105 3.73 16.42 -1.36
N PHE A 106 2.53 16.86 -1.73
CA PHE A 106 1.31 16.08 -1.45
C PHE A 106 1.32 14.71 -2.13
N GLY A 107 1.76 14.64 -3.38
CA GLY A 107 1.86 13.37 -4.11
C GLY A 107 2.92 12.44 -3.53
N LYS A 108 3.99 13.00 -2.94
CA LYS A 108 5.06 12.26 -2.27
C LYS A 108 4.60 11.70 -0.93
N CYS A 109 3.98 12.52 -0.09
CA CYS A 109 3.35 12.06 1.16
C CYS A 109 2.41 10.87 0.90
N VAL A 110 1.46 11.02 -0.03
CA VAL A 110 0.51 9.94 -0.33
C VAL A 110 1.20 8.68 -0.85
N ALA A 111 2.22 8.82 -1.71
CA ALA A 111 2.95 7.66 -2.21
C ALA A 111 3.74 6.93 -1.11
N GLN A 112 4.32 7.67 -0.17
CA GLN A 112 5.06 7.11 0.97
C GLN A 112 4.11 6.38 1.93
N LYS A 113 3.03 7.02 2.37
CA LYS A 113 2.03 6.38 3.26
C LYS A 113 1.40 5.13 2.65
N VAL A 114 1.13 5.15 1.34
CA VAL A 114 0.65 3.94 0.63
C VAL A 114 1.70 2.84 0.59
N HIS A 115 2.98 3.18 0.46
CA HIS A 115 4.04 2.20 0.51
C HIS A 115 4.16 1.58 1.91
N GLU A 116 4.12 2.39 2.95
CA GLU A 116 4.12 1.96 4.36
C GLU A 116 2.91 1.04 4.65
N ALA A 117 1.72 1.42 4.20
CA ALA A 117 0.48 0.67 4.45
C ALA A 117 0.39 -0.68 3.71
N LEU A 118 1.15 -0.86 2.61
CA LEU A 118 1.11 -2.06 1.77
C LEU A 118 2.44 -2.82 1.77
N ALA A 119 3.41 -2.39 2.59
CA ALA A 119 4.63 -3.15 2.81
C ALA A 119 4.28 -4.43 3.58
N PRO A 120 4.92 -5.57 3.26
CA PRO A 120 4.89 -6.72 4.16
C PRO A 120 5.42 -6.27 5.52
N VAL A 121 4.64 -6.42 6.57
CA VAL A 121 5.10 -6.17 7.94
C VAL A 121 5.97 -7.37 8.32
N ASP A 122 7.28 -7.20 8.22
CA ASP A 122 8.24 -8.12 8.82
C ASP A 122 8.13 -7.91 10.34
N GLU A 123 7.29 -8.67 11.04
CA GLU A 123 7.31 -8.68 12.51
C GLU A 123 8.70 -9.13 12.99
N GLU A 124 9.27 -8.35 13.91
CA GLU A 124 10.63 -8.42 14.44
C GLU A 124 11.05 -9.81 14.94
N ALA A 125 12.25 -10.25 14.53
CA ALA A 125 13.12 -11.02 15.44
C ALA A 125 13.83 -10.00 16.37
N PRO A 126 13.79 -10.18 17.70
CA PRO A 126 14.27 -9.19 18.66
C PRO A 126 15.76 -8.89 18.51
N ALA A 127 16.11 -7.62 18.70
CA ALA A 127 17.48 -7.17 18.93
C ALA A 127 18.06 -7.84 20.19
N ASP A 128 19.26 -8.41 20.09
CA ASP A 128 20.34 -8.39 21.09
C ASP A 128 21.51 -9.28 20.61
N GLY A 129 22.70 -8.69 20.42
CA GLY A 129 23.97 -9.44 20.44
C GLY A 129 25.01 -9.11 19.37
N GLU A 130 25.91 -8.17 19.71
CA GLU A 130 27.36 -8.16 19.44
C GLU A 130 27.91 -8.41 18.01
N ASP A 131 28.58 -7.39 17.47
CA ASP A 131 29.48 -7.46 16.31
C ASP A 131 30.63 -8.47 16.51
N PRO A 132 30.92 -9.36 15.53
CA PRO A 132 32.28 -9.80 15.28
C PRO A 132 32.93 -8.96 14.17
N ALA A 133 34.07 -8.35 14.52
CA ALA A 133 34.94 -7.56 13.66
C ALA A 133 35.16 -8.16 12.25
N PRO A 134 35.34 -7.32 11.21
CA PRO A 134 35.63 -7.82 9.86
C PRO A 134 36.94 -8.63 9.86
N PRO A 135 37.00 -9.77 9.13
CA PRO A 135 38.23 -10.53 9.03
C PRO A 135 39.32 -9.70 8.34
N ALA A 136 40.50 -9.66 8.96
CA ALA A 136 41.69 -9.05 8.39
C ALA A 136 42.02 -9.70 7.03
N SER A 137 42.13 -8.88 5.98
CA SER A 137 42.62 -9.30 4.67
C SER A 137 44.06 -9.81 4.77
N PRO A 138 44.43 -10.92 4.11
CA PRO A 138 45.83 -11.27 3.92
C PRO A 138 46.47 -10.36 2.86
N ALA A 139 47.65 -9.82 3.17
CA ALA A 139 48.52 -9.13 2.21
C ALA A 139 49.21 -10.14 1.27
N PRO A 140 49.57 -9.77 0.04
CA PRO A 140 50.45 -10.57 -0.82
C PRO A 140 51.90 -10.55 -0.34
#